data_AF-A0A9E2XIA6-F1
#
_entry.id   AF-A0A9E2XIA6-F1
#
_cell.length_a   1.000
_cell.length_b   1.000
_cell.length_c   1.000
_cell.angle_alpha   90.00
_cell.angle_beta   90.00
_cell.angle_gamma   90.00
#
_symmetry.space_group_name_H-M   'P 1'
#
loop_
_entity.id
_entity.type
_entity.pdbx_description
1 polymer ?
#
loop_
_entity_poly.entity_id
_entity_poly.type
_entity_poly.pdbx_seq_one_letter_code
_entity_poly.pdbx_strand_id
1 'polypeptide(L)' 'LQRRRERAYRIASASRILKHYGLTLSDWQASSYVLSTATGKTELVDNLGHLWPAAEKLLGRPCDPLDPDLIVRLQDG' A
#
# COMPACT_ATOMS: atom_id res chain seq x y z
N LEU A 1 -10.50 -20.89 2.32
CA LEU A 1 -10.64 -19.59 3.03
C LEU A 1 -9.31 -18.98 3.51
N GLN A 2 -8.26 -19.76 3.85
CA GLN A 2 -6.99 -19.23 4.39
C GLN A 2 -6.28 -18.21 3.48
N ARG A 3 -6.12 -18.51 2.18
CA ARG A 3 -5.39 -17.63 1.24
C ARG A 3 -5.95 -16.21 1.12
N ARG A 4 -7.27 -16.04 1.27
CA ARG A 4 -7.92 -14.72 1.22
C ARG A 4 -7.66 -13.89 2.48
N ARG A 5 -7.58 -14.54 3.65
CA ARG A 5 -7.31 -13.88 4.94
C ARG A 5 -5.87 -13.39 5.02
N GLU A 6 -4.91 -14.20 4.60
CA GLU A 6 -3.49 -13.77 4.58
C GLU A 6 -3.29 -12.59 3.62
N ARG A 7 -3.95 -12.60 2.46
CA ARG A 7 -3.96 -11.44 1.56
C ARG A 7 -4.57 -10.22 2.22
N ALA A 8 -5.77 -10.35 2.80
CA ALA A 8 -6.43 -9.23 3.47
C ALA A 8 -5.59 -8.65 4.62
N TYR A 9 -4.89 -9.49 5.37
CA TYR A 9 -3.99 -9.04 6.45
C TYR A 9 -2.79 -8.25 5.91
N ARG A 10 -2.15 -8.75 4.85
CA ARG A 10 -1.05 -8.04 4.17
C ARG A 10 -1.52 -6.71 3.58
N ILE A 11 -2.69 -6.71 2.94
CA ILE A 11 -3.34 -5.50 2.40
C ILE A 11 -3.66 -4.53 3.53
N ALA A 12 -4.25 -4.97 4.64
CA ALA A 12 -4.57 -4.10 5.76
C ALA A 12 -3.31 -3.43 6.34
N SER A 13 -2.22 -4.18 6.45
CA SER A 13 -0.92 -3.66 6.91
C SER A 13 -0.36 -2.62 5.93
N ALA A 14 -0.34 -2.94 4.63
CA ALA A 14 0.12 -2.02 3.59
C ALA A 14 -0.77 -0.78 3.47
N SER A 15 -2.09 -0.94 3.53
CA SER A 15 -3.07 0.15 3.52
C SER A 15 -2.90 1.09 4.71
N ARG A 16 -2.52 0.57 5.89
CA ARG A 16 -2.24 1.42 7.06
C ARG A 16 -1.02 2.31 6.81
N ILE A 17 0.06 1.73 6.28
CA ILE A 17 1.25 2.49 5.85
C ILE A 17 0.87 3.53 4.78
N LEU A 18 0.22 3.10 3.71
CA LEU A 18 -0.17 3.94 2.58
C LEU A 18 -1.07 5.11 3.01
N LYS A 19 -1.95 4.91 4.00
CA LYS A 19 -2.76 5.99 4.57
C LYS A 19 -1.92 7.13 5.15
N HIS A 20 -0.76 6.85 5.75
CA HIS A 20 0.16 7.90 6.22
C HIS A 20 0.69 8.76 5.08
N TYR A 21 0.77 8.21 3.87
CA TYR A 21 1.18 8.93 2.67
C TYR A 21 0.03 9.56 1.89
N GLY A 22 -1.23 9.38 2.31
CA GLY A 22 -2.41 9.84 1.56
C GLY A 22 -2.80 8.92 0.39
N LEU A 23 -2.36 7.66 0.45
CA LEU A 23 -2.68 6.61 -0.51
C LEU A 23 -3.65 5.60 0.09
N THR A 24 -4.50 5.02 -0.76
CA THR A 24 -5.46 3.97 -0.40
C THR A 24 -5.29 2.80 -1.33
N LEU A 25 -5.18 1.59 -0.78
CA LEU A 25 -5.09 0.35 -1.55
C LEU A 25 -6.41 -0.42 -1.49
N SER A 26 -6.90 -0.84 -2.66
CA SER A 26 -8.11 -1.63 -2.83
C SER A 26 -7.82 -2.93 -3.59
N ASP A 27 -8.49 -4.02 -3.24
CA ASP A 27 -8.42 -5.29 -3.97
C ASP A 27 -9.17 -5.18 -5.31
N TRP A 28 -8.54 -5.63 -6.41
CA TRP A 28 -9.13 -5.62 -7.75
C TRP A 28 -8.97 -6.97 -8.44
N GLN A 29 -10.09 -7.59 -8.83
CA GLN A 29 -10.13 -8.87 -9.54
C GLN A 29 -9.28 -9.99 -8.91
N ALA A 30 -9.26 -10.07 -7.57
CA ALA A 30 -8.67 -11.17 -6.79
C ALA A 30 -7.16 -11.44 -6.99
N SER A 31 -6.47 -10.76 -7.92
CA SER A 31 -5.04 -10.89 -8.15
C SER A 31 -4.33 -9.58 -8.42
N SER A 32 -5.07 -8.50 -8.67
CA SER A 32 -4.51 -7.16 -8.83
C SER A 32 -5.00 -6.28 -7.68
N TYR A 33 -4.36 -5.14 -7.53
CA TYR A 33 -4.69 -4.13 -6.53
C TYR A 33 -4.78 -2.78 -7.23
N VAL A 34 -5.66 -1.93 -6.74
CA VAL A 34 -5.78 -0.55 -7.20
C VAL A 34 -5.29 0.35 -6.10
N LEU A 35 -4.23 1.07 -6.40
CA LEU A 35 -3.69 2.13 -5.57
C LEU A 35 -4.34 3.45 -5.99
N SER A 36 -4.79 4.24 -5.01
CA SER A 36 -5.48 5.51 -5.26
C SER A 36 -4.91 6.61 -4.36
N THR A 37 -4.67 7.79 -4.92
CA THR A 37 -4.24 8.97 -4.16
C THR A 37 -5.43 9.79 -3.70
N ALA A 38 -5.25 10.62 -2.66
CA ALA A 38 -6.20 11.66 -2.29
C ALA A 38 -6.45 12.69 -3.42
N THR A 39 -5.55 12.79 -4.40
CA THR A 39 -5.69 13.66 -5.58
C THR A 39 -6.52 13.04 -6.71
N GLY A 40 -7.04 11.82 -6.51
CA GLY A 40 -7.88 11.11 -7.50
C GLY A 40 -7.11 10.36 -8.59
N LYS A 41 -5.77 10.29 -8.50
CA LYS A 41 -4.97 9.44 -9.39
C LYS A 41 -5.05 8.00 -8.91
N THR A 42 -5.20 7.08 -9.84
CA THR A 42 -5.22 5.65 -9.55
C THR A 42 -4.20 4.91 -10.42
N GLU A 43 -3.56 3.90 -9.84
CA GLU A 43 -2.62 3.03 -10.56
C GLU A 43 -2.91 1.57 -10.21
N LEU A 44 -2.92 0.72 -11.23
CA LEU A 44 -3.22 -0.70 -11.09
C LEU A 44 -1.91 -1.47 -10.88
N VAL A 45 -1.90 -2.33 -9.86
CA VAL A 45 -0.71 -2.98 -9.35
C VAL A 45 -0.98 -4.49 -9.28
N ASP A 46 -0.27 -5.28 -10.06
CA ASP A 46 -0.52 -6.73 -10.14
C ASP A 46 0.13 -7.53 -8.99
N ASN A 47 1.07 -6.95 -8.26
CA ASN A 47 1.71 -7.61 -7.13
C ASN A 47 2.16 -6.61 -6.04
N LEU A 48 2.39 -7.11 -4.82
CA LEU A 48 2.85 -6.26 -3.71
C LEU A 48 4.26 -5.67 -3.93
N GLY A 49 5.06 -6.25 -4.83
CA GLY A 49 6.40 -5.74 -5.15
C GLY A 49 6.37 -4.45 -5.99
N HIS A 50 5.38 -4.29 -6.86
CA HIS A 50 5.16 -3.07 -7.65
C HIS A 50 4.35 -2.02 -6.91
N LEU A 51 3.85 -2.32 -5.71
CA LEU A 51 3.04 -1.40 -4.92
C LEU A 51 3.81 -0.12 -4.56
N TRP A 52 5.03 -0.26 -4.05
CA TRP A 52 5.85 0.87 -3.62
C TRP A 52 6.37 1.70 -4.79
N PRO A 53 6.91 1.11 -5.87
CA PRO A 53 7.26 1.88 -7.07
C PRO A 53 6.08 2.67 -7.65
N ALA A 54 4.87 2.10 -7.66
CA ALA A 54 3.66 2.80 -8.10
C ALA A 54 3.29 3.94 -7.13
N ALA A 55 3.37 3.71 -5.83
CA ALA A 55 3.17 4.72 -4.80
C ALA A 55 4.17 5.88 -4.93
N GLU A 56 5.44 5.58 -5.14
CA GLU A 56 6.52 6.56 -5.33
C GLU A 56 6.29 7.42 -6.56
N LYS A 57 5.90 6.80 -7.67
CA LYS A 57 5.56 7.48 -8.92
C LYS A 57 4.35 8.41 -8.75
N LEU A 58 3.33 7.97 -7.99
CA LEU A 58 2.14 8.76 -7.72
C LEU A 58 2.41 9.93 -6.77
N LEU A 59 3.24 9.72 -5.74
CA LEU A 59 3.57 10.73 -4.73
C LEU A 59 4.72 11.66 -5.14
N GLY A 60 5.57 11.25 -6.09
CA GLY A 60 6.78 11.97 -6.48
C GLY A 60 7.88 11.97 -5.40
N ARG A 61 7.79 11.07 -4.42
CA ARG A 61 8.78 10.93 -3.32
C ARG A 61 9.02 9.45 -3.01
N PRO A 62 10.19 9.09 -2.48
CA PRO A 62 10.47 7.72 -2.07
C PRO A 62 9.51 7.28 -0.96
N CYS A 63 9.07 6.03 -1.06
CA CYS A 63 8.05 5.43 -0.20
C CYS A 63 8.54 4.03 0.19
N ASP A 64 9.32 3.99 1.27
CA ASP A 64 9.87 2.74 1.78
C ASP A 64 9.03 2.22 2.95
N PRO A 65 8.35 1.07 2.80
CA PRO A 65 7.56 0.46 3.88
C PRO A 65 8.40 -0.14 5.01
N LEU A 66 9.69 -0.39 4.77
CA LEU A 66 10.64 -0.97 5.70
C LEU A 66 11.55 0.12 6.28
N ASP A 67 11.22 1.39 6.06
CA ASP A 67 11.95 2.49 6.66
C ASP A 67 11.88 2.38 8.19
N PRO A 68 13.04 2.37 8.88
CA PRO A 68 13.07 2.20 10.33
C PRO A 68 12.35 3.34 11.08
N ASP A 69 12.35 4.56 10.55
CA ASP A 69 11.65 5.71 11.17
C ASP A 69 10.12 5.53 11.07
N LEU A 70 9.65 5.01 9.92
CA LEU A 70 8.25 4.64 9.72
C LEU A 70 7.82 3.50 10.64
N ILE A 71 8.65 2.45 10.78
CA ILE A 71 8.36 1.31 11.67
C ILE A 71 8.25 1.77 13.12
N VAL A 72 9.19 2.61 13.59
CA VAL A 72 9.14 3.18 14.93
C VAL A 72 7.85 3.96 15.14
N ARG A 73 7.47 4.83 14.19
CA ARG A 73 6.20 5.58 14.27
C ARG A 73 4.94 4.71 14.27
N LEU A 74 4.98 3.55 13.61
CA LEU A 74 3.86 2.61 13.59
C LEU A 74 3.76 1.73 14.83
N GLN A 75 4.88 1.48 15.52
CA GLN A 75 4.92 0.73 16.78
C GLN A 75 4.59 1.62 17.99
N ASP A 76 4.90 2.90 17.93
CA ASP A 76 4.69 3.87 19.02
C ASP A 76 3.25 4.41 19.12
N GLY A 77 2.34 4.02 18.20
CA GLY A 77 0.94 4.48 18.15
C GLY A 77 -0.11 3.37 18.07
#